data_AF-A0A6N2QUN3-F1
#
_entry.id   AF-A0A6N2QUN3-F1
#
_cell.length_a   1.000
_cell.length_b   1.000
_cell.length_c   1.000
_cell.angle_alpha   90.00
_cell.angle_beta   90.00
_cell.angle_gamma   90.00
#
_symmetry.space_group_name_H-M   'P 1'
#
loop_
_entity.id
_entity.type
_entity.pdbx_description
1 polymer ?
#
loop_
_entity_poly.entity_id
_entity_poly.type
_entity_poly.pdbx_seq_one_letter_code
_entity_poly.pdbx_strand_id
1 'polypeptide(L)'
;MKRAIVLGGGGSRGSYQIGVWEALRELGIDYQIVTGTSIGALNGALMVQNDFEAAKSMWETIRYDSVLGSVSEGDFESLEGASKIFKSFLRDAVSKGALDIGPLENLVRTHLKEDVVRSSPIEFGLVTVEFPTIKEVELTKEEIPDGMMAEYLLASAACFPAFETRRIENSKYIDGGYRNNLPIDMAVELGANEIIAVELKSIGFIPKLQAGDVPVRYIRSYWNLGIFLNFDSPRILRNMRLGYLDTMRSYGKIEGVAYAFPLGSAQANYEAMRPVLQEMGAYLDFDVSRQARNPMEKLVKLRLSRHLKDGKRLRFDSPRVVQRAAEIAGEVLSLPPARMYEWEEFNTQLMEQMDQLERVSVEKLETLVRTVRDARSAAGLTEEIKSLDVRQIAALFCDWIDEAWNGGKNYLWLAAAAAPKEFIAAAYLYGLYLRRQGVTGKSMVTLDTRQVVLKPLTIRDLNRVHQLASDPEVAKNMRFSVHKSLEETRQMVEEYLAGAKDGSKFPFTVWAKEDGRFVGVFVIKGDHLEERPGEYEMTAFFGKNSWGHGYLTEILGAAADFVFTQLDGVCLRGYVLERTIGSQKALQRNGFVLEREIFRDGMPCKLQVHKMDRSLYEELRGHATEASGK
;
A
#
# COMPACT_ATOMS: atom_id res chain seq x y z
N MET A 1 -0.78 -10.53 -40.13
CA MET A 1 -0.85 -9.34 -39.25
C MET A 1 0.58 -8.91 -38.97
N LYS A 2 0.98 -7.68 -39.29
CA LYS A 2 2.33 -7.17 -39.01
C LYS A 2 2.34 -6.42 -37.68
N ARG A 3 3.08 -6.93 -36.70
CA ARG A 3 3.24 -6.27 -35.39
C ARG A 3 4.57 -5.53 -35.34
N ALA A 4 4.54 -4.28 -34.87
CA ALA A 4 5.74 -3.50 -34.60
C ALA A 4 6.05 -3.41 -33.10
N ILE A 5 7.34 -3.36 -32.78
CA ILE A 5 7.85 -2.93 -31.47
C ILE A 5 8.56 -1.59 -31.68
N VAL A 6 8.12 -0.57 -30.95
CA VAL A 6 8.67 0.78 -31.02
C VAL A 6 9.39 1.08 -29.72
N LEU A 7 10.69 1.33 -29.79
CA LEU A 7 11.58 1.46 -28.63
C LEU A 7 12.02 2.91 -28.46
N GLY A 8 11.56 3.53 -27.37
CA GLY A 8 11.92 4.93 -27.10
C GLY A 8 13.37 5.13 -26.65
N GLY A 9 13.89 6.36 -26.84
CA GLY A 9 15.17 6.78 -26.28
C GLY A 9 15.12 6.91 -24.75
N GLY A 10 16.29 6.94 -24.11
CA GLY A 10 16.36 7.04 -22.64
C GLY A 10 17.67 6.65 -21.94
N GLY A 11 18.77 6.45 -22.68
CA GLY A 11 20.07 6.08 -22.12
C GLY A 11 20.03 4.76 -21.35
N SER A 12 20.60 4.71 -20.15
CA SER A 12 20.66 3.50 -19.32
C SER A 12 19.31 2.89 -18.94
N ARG A 13 18.21 3.66 -19.08
CA ARG A 13 16.85 3.15 -18.92
C ARG A 13 16.47 2.11 -19.98
N GLY A 14 17.25 1.96 -21.04
CA GLY A 14 17.09 0.91 -22.05
C GLY A 14 17.11 -0.51 -21.48
N SER A 15 17.71 -0.72 -20.31
CA SER A 15 17.58 -1.96 -19.52
C SER A 15 16.13 -2.42 -19.33
N TYR A 16 15.18 -1.49 -19.19
CA TYR A 16 13.75 -1.79 -19.13
C TYR A 16 13.24 -2.51 -20.39
N GLN A 17 13.71 -2.12 -21.58
CA GLN A 17 13.30 -2.71 -22.86
C GLN A 17 13.71 -4.18 -22.97
N ILE A 18 14.83 -4.58 -22.35
CA ILE A 18 15.26 -5.97 -22.32
C ILE A 18 14.29 -6.83 -21.50
N GLY A 19 13.81 -6.31 -20.37
CA GLY A 19 12.75 -6.97 -19.61
C GLY A 19 11.45 -7.10 -20.37
N VAL A 20 11.09 -6.07 -21.15
CA VAL A 20 9.94 -6.15 -22.06
C VAL A 20 10.16 -7.26 -23.08
N TRP A 21 11.34 -7.32 -23.70
CA TRP A 21 11.66 -8.37 -24.67
C TRP A 21 11.60 -9.77 -24.05
N GLU A 22 12.11 -9.95 -22.83
CA GLU A 22 12.02 -11.21 -22.06
C GLU A 22 10.55 -11.67 -21.92
N ALA A 23 9.67 -10.77 -21.47
CA ALA A 23 8.26 -11.10 -21.29
C ALA A 23 7.54 -11.38 -22.61
N LEU A 24 7.83 -10.63 -23.68
CA LEU A 24 7.23 -10.90 -25.00
C LEU A 24 7.62 -12.28 -25.53
N ARG A 25 8.88 -12.69 -25.33
CA ARG A 25 9.36 -14.03 -25.70
C ARG A 25 8.65 -15.12 -24.89
N GLU A 26 8.53 -14.95 -23.57
CA GLU A 26 7.81 -15.91 -22.71
C GLU A 26 6.33 -16.04 -23.11
N LEU A 27 5.71 -14.95 -23.55
CA LEU A 27 4.32 -14.93 -24.00
C LEU A 27 4.13 -15.45 -25.44
N GLY A 28 5.19 -15.77 -26.17
CA GLY A 28 5.12 -16.17 -27.58
C GLY A 28 4.63 -15.05 -28.50
N ILE A 29 4.96 -13.80 -28.19
CA ILE A 29 4.53 -12.63 -28.96
C ILE A 29 5.61 -12.25 -29.96
N ASP A 30 5.41 -12.65 -31.22
CA ASP A 30 6.29 -12.30 -32.33
C ASP A 30 6.02 -10.89 -32.89
N TYR A 31 7.02 -10.33 -33.56
CA TYR A 31 7.03 -9.02 -34.21
C TYR A 31 7.76 -9.07 -35.55
N GLN A 32 7.36 -8.21 -36.49
CA GLN A 32 7.91 -8.13 -37.85
C GLN A 32 8.57 -6.80 -38.16
N ILE A 33 8.40 -5.80 -37.28
CA ILE A 33 8.95 -4.46 -37.44
C ILE A 33 9.53 -4.05 -36.08
N VAL A 34 10.72 -3.47 -36.09
CA VAL A 34 11.32 -2.81 -34.93
C VAL A 34 11.77 -1.42 -35.34
N THR A 35 11.25 -0.40 -34.66
CA THR A 35 11.75 0.98 -34.81
C THR A 35 12.26 1.49 -33.48
N GLY A 36 13.27 2.36 -33.51
CA GLY A 36 13.80 2.90 -32.27
C GLY A 36 14.62 4.17 -32.40
N THR A 37 14.79 4.83 -31.27
CA THR A 37 15.57 6.07 -31.16
C THR A 37 16.60 5.93 -30.05
N SER A 38 17.84 6.38 -30.27
CA SER A 38 18.92 6.35 -29.28
C SER A 38 19.16 4.94 -28.75
N ILE A 39 19.13 4.73 -27.43
CA ILE A 39 19.22 3.39 -26.84
C ILE A 39 18.14 2.42 -27.37
N GLY A 40 16.98 2.93 -27.77
CA GLY A 40 15.93 2.15 -28.41
C GLY A 40 16.35 1.63 -29.79
N ALA A 41 17.10 2.41 -30.56
CA ALA A 41 17.65 1.95 -31.84
C ALA A 41 18.72 0.86 -31.62
N LEU A 42 19.59 1.05 -30.61
CA LEU A 42 20.62 0.08 -30.23
C LEU A 42 20.02 -1.26 -29.79
N ASN A 43 19.08 -1.23 -28.84
CA ASN A 43 18.34 -2.43 -28.43
C ASN A 43 17.51 -3.00 -29.58
N GLY A 44 16.98 -2.15 -30.46
CA GLY A 44 16.22 -2.56 -31.63
C GLY A 44 17.05 -3.40 -32.60
N ALA A 45 18.30 -2.99 -32.87
CA ALA A 45 19.23 -3.78 -33.68
C ALA A 45 19.50 -5.16 -33.05
N LEU A 46 19.70 -5.22 -31.71
CA LEU A 46 19.86 -6.50 -31.00
C LEU A 46 18.59 -7.38 -31.09
N MET A 47 17.40 -6.76 -31.02
CA MET A 47 16.12 -7.46 -31.18
C MET A 47 15.92 -8.04 -32.58
N VAL A 48 16.41 -7.35 -33.61
CA VAL A 48 16.34 -7.79 -35.02
C VAL A 48 17.34 -8.92 -35.30
N GLN A 49 18.51 -8.90 -34.64
CA GLN A 49 19.44 -10.04 -34.62
C GLN A 49 18.87 -11.27 -33.94
N ASN A 50 17.84 -11.09 -33.10
CA ASN A 50 17.16 -12.14 -32.34
C ASN A 50 18.09 -12.95 -31.40
N ASP A 51 19.12 -12.31 -30.86
CA ASP A 51 20.08 -12.89 -29.91
C ASP A 51 19.82 -12.35 -28.49
N PHE A 52 18.73 -12.84 -27.88
CA PHE A 52 18.25 -12.35 -26.58
C PHE A 52 19.27 -12.57 -25.45
N GLU A 53 19.92 -13.74 -25.41
CA GLU A 53 20.87 -14.06 -24.34
C GLU A 53 22.10 -13.17 -24.39
N ALA A 54 22.62 -12.86 -25.58
CA ALA A 54 23.72 -11.90 -25.73
C ALA A 54 23.30 -10.50 -25.26
N ALA A 55 22.12 -10.03 -25.65
CA ALA A 55 21.61 -8.72 -25.23
C ALA A 55 21.39 -8.65 -23.71
N LYS A 56 20.82 -9.69 -23.12
CA LYS A 56 20.61 -9.80 -21.67
C LYS A 56 21.95 -9.78 -20.93
N SER A 57 22.89 -10.64 -21.34
CA SER A 57 24.22 -10.69 -20.72
C SER A 57 24.98 -9.36 -20.83
N MET A 58 24.88 -8.67 -21.98
CA MET A 58 25.45 -7.34 -22.17
C MET A 58 24.90 -6.36 -21.13
N TRP A 59 23.58 -6.29 -20.97
CA TRP A 59 22.96 -5.38 -19.99
C TRP A 59 23.23 -5.78 -18.54
N GLU A 60 23.32 -7.07 -18.21
CA GLU A 60 23.63 -7.52 -16.84
C GLU A 60 25.08 -7.16 -16.41
N THR A 61 25.97 -7.01 -17.38
CA THR A 61 27.41 -6.78 -17.17
C THR A 61 27.88 -5.36 -17.47
N ILE A 62 27.04 -4.54 -18.12
CA ILE A 62 27.39 -3.16 -18.47
C ILE A 62 27.68 -2.32 -17.23
N ARG A 63 28.72 -1.50 -17.32
CA ARG A 63 29.17 -0.58 -16.28
C ARG A 63 29.39 0.82 -16.85
N TYR A 64 29.64 1.78 -15.97
CA TYR A 64 29.92 3.16 -16.38
C TYR A 64 31.09 3.28 -17.35
N ASP A 65 32.20 2.61 -17.07
CA ASP A 65 33.41 2.56 -17.90
C ASP A 65 33.19 1.87 -19.26
N SER A 66 32.15 1.05 -19.36
CA SER A 66 31.72 0.41 -20.61
C SER A 66 31.05 1.40 -21.57
N VAL A 67 30.65 2.58 -21.08
CA VAL A 67 29.92 3.59 -21.86
C VAL A 67 30.68 4.93 -21.92
N LEU A 68 31.30 5.35 -20.80
CA LEU A 68 31.98 6.64 -20.65
C LEU A 68 33.41 6.42 -20.15
N GLY A 69 34.40 6.98 -20.86
CA GLY A 69 35.81 6.69 -20.56
C GLY A 69 36.38 7.32 -19.28
N SER A 70 35.83 8.44 -18.78
CA SER A 70 36.46 9.20 -17.68
C SER A 70 35.45 9.99 -16.81
N VAL A 71 34.61 9.26 -16.06
CA VAL A 71 33.71 9.87 -15.07
C VAL A 71 33.88 9.17 -13.71
N SER A 72 34.16 9.96 -12.66
CA SER A 72 34.12 9.49 -11.27
C SER A 72 32.67 9.21 -10.83
N GLU A 73 32.46 8.16 -10.05
CA GLU A 73 31.19 7.90 -9.34
C GLU A 73 30.72 9.17 -8.61
N GLY A 74 29.68 9.81 -9.14
CA GLY A 74 29.04 10.98 -8.53
C GLY A 74 27.78 10.58 -7.77
N ASP A 75 27.23 11.49 -6.99
CA ASP A 75 25.94 11.29 -6.32
C ASP A 75 24.79 11.33 -7.35
N PHE A 76 24.45 10.15 -7.88
CA PHE A 76 23.35 9.92 -8.80
C PHE A 76 22.06 9.46 -8.08
N GLU A 77 21.97 9.62 -6.76
CA GLU A 77 20.78 9.18 -6.01
C GLU A 77 19.73 10.28 -5.87
N SER A 78 20.14 11.55 -5.83
CA SER A 78 19.25 12.70 -5.67
C SER A 78 19.00 13.46 -6.98
N LEU A 79 17.82 14.09 -7.13
CA LEU A 79 17.52 14.97 -8.27
C LEU A 79 18.46 16.19 -8.32
N GLU A 80 18.90 16.69 -7.17
CA GLU A 80 19.91 17.76 -7.08
C GLU A 80 21.29 17.28 -7.50
N GLY A 81 21.71 16.08 -7.06
CA GLY A 81 22.93 15.41 -7.50
C GLY A 81 22.92 15.19 -9.01
N ALA A 82 21.82 14.66 -9.56
CA ALA A 82 21.59 14.49 -10.99
C ALA A 82 21.70 15.79 -11.79
N SER A 83 21.08 16.87 -11.30
CA SER A 83 21.16 18.20 -11.93
C SER A 83 22.57 18.76 -11.83
N LYS A 84 23.26 18.56 -10.72
CA LYS A 84 24.65 19.01 -10.51
C LYS A 84 25.61 18.25 -11.42
N ILE A 85 25.36 16.96 -11.63
CA ILE A 85 26.10 16.09 -12.53
C ILE A 85 25.80 16.44 -14.00
N PHE A 86 24.54 16.66 -14.37
CA PHE A 86 24.20 17.14 -15.72
C PHE A 86 24.82 18.50 -16.00
N LYS A 87 24.80 19.43 -15.03
CA LYS A 87 25.51 20.72 -15.12
C LYS A 87 27.02 20.55 -15.18
N SER A 88 27.60 19.59 -14.46
CA SER A 88 29.04 19.30 -14.56
C SER A 88 29.39 18.68 -15.90
N PHE A 89 28.56 17.79 -16.45
CA PHE A 89 28.73 17.26 -17.81
C PHE A 89 28.62 18.36 -18.86
N LEU A 90 27.65 19.26 -18.75
CA LEU A 90 27.53 20.41 -19.64
C LEU A 90 28.73 21.36 -19.49
N ARG A 91 29.19 21.63 -18.26
CA ARG A 91 30.36 22.48 -18.01
C ARG A 91 31.64 21.82 -18.54
N ASP A 92 31.81 20.53 -18.35
CA ASP A 92 32.97 19.78 -18.81
C ASP A 92 32.93 19.67 -20.35
N ALA A 93 31.75 19.47 -20.96
CA ALA A 93 31.56 19.56 -22.40
C ALA A 93 31.98 20.91 -22.99
N VAL A 94 31.68 22.01 -22.29
CA VAL A 94 32.05 23.37 -22.69
C VAL A 94 33.53 23.69 -22.42
N SER A 95 34.13 23.13 -21.37
CA SER A 95 35.50 23.47 -20.92
C SER A 95 36.60 22.52 -21.40
N LYS A 96 36.27 21.24 -21.64
CA LYS A 96 37.20 20.16 -22.00
C LYS A 96 36.85 19.46 -23.33
N GLY A 97 35.72 19.83 -23.96
CA GLY A 97 35.13 19.09 -25.08
C GLY A 97 34.11 18.05 -24.60
N ALA A 98 33.22 17.60 -25.49
CA ALA A 98 32.19 16.62 -25.12
C ALA A 98 32.80 15.27 -24.71
N LEU A 99 32.02 14.44 -23.99
CA LEU A 99 32.54 13.20 -23.42
C LEU A 99 32.97 12.20 -24.51
N ASP A 100 34.13 11.57 -24.31
CA ASP A 100 34.60 10.47 -25.15
C ASP A 100 33.69 9.25 -24.99
N ILE A 101 33.08 8.85 -26.11
CA ILE A 101 32.17 7.70 -26.24
C ILE A 101 32.85 6.48 -26.85
N GLY A 102 34.18 6.45 -26.95
CA GLY A 102 34.96 5.30 -27.44
C GLY A 102 34.54 3.94 -26.83
N PRO A 103 34.28 3.83 -25.50
CA PRO A 103 33.77 2.60 -24.91
C PRO A 103 32.40 2.18 -25.46
N LEU A 104 31.46 3.13 -25.62
CA LEU A 104 30.16 2.87 -26.24
C LEU A 104 30.32 2.44 -27.70
N GLU A 105 31.20 3.08 -28.46
CA GLU A 105 31.50 2.69 -29.84
C GLU A 105 32.01 1.24 -29.91
N ASN A 106 32.96 0.87 -29.04
CA ASN A 106 33.45 -0.50 -28.95
C ASN A 106 32.33 -1.47 -28.56
N LEU A 107 31.46 -1.09 -27.62
CA LEU A 107 30.33 -1.91 -27.18
C LEU A 107 29.37 -2.19 -28.34
N VAL A 108 28.99 -1.15 -29.11
CA VAL A 108 28.13 -1.28 -30.29
C VAL A 108 28.77 -2.17 -31.34
N ARG A 109 30.03 -1.91 -31.70
CA ARG A 109 30.75 -2.70 -32.72
C ARG A 109 30.97 -4.16 -32.32
N THR A 110 31.11 -4.44 -31.02
CA THR A 110 31.29 -5.81 -30.52
C THR A 110 30.00 -6.64 -30.61
N HIS A 111 28.84 -6.02 -30.40
CA HIS A 111 27.56 -6.74 -30.33
C HIS A 111 26.73 -6.66 -31.62
N LEU A 112 27.01 -5.68 -32.48
CA LEU A 112 26.35 -5.53 -33.77
C LEU A 112 26.94 -6.50 -34.80
N LYS A 113 26.07 -7.31 -35.40
CA LYS A 113 26.34 -8.18 -36.54
C LYS A 113 25.48 -7.69 -37.71
N GLU A 114 26.00 -6.71 -38.45
CA GLU A 114 25.24 -6.01 -39.51
C GLU A 114 24.62 -6.97 -40.55
N ASP A 115 25.37 -7.98 -41.00
CA ASP A 115 24.88 -8.99 -41.95
C ASP A 115 23.65 -9.75 -41.42
N VAL A 116 23.60 -9.99 -40.11
CA VAL A 116 22.47 -10.65 -39.44
C VAL A 116 21.26 -9.71 -39.38
N VAL A 117 21.47 -8.42 -39.09
CA VAL A 117 20.38 -7.44 -39.09
C VAL A 117 19.76 -7.31 -40.49
N ARG A 118 20.61 -7.20 -41.52
CA ARG A 118 20.18 -7.07 -42.92
C ARG A 118 19.41 -8.30 -43.39
N SER A 119 19.96 -9.51 -43.17
CA SER A 119 19.33 -10.77 -43.57
C SER A 119 18.11 -11.18 -42.74
N SER A 120 17.86 -10.53 -41.60
CA SER A 120 16.70 -10.81 -40.75
C SER A 120 15.38 -10.55 -41.49
N PRO A 121 14.35 -11.39 -41.34
CA PRO A 121 13.02 -11.11 -41.90
C PRO A 121 12.27 -9.99 -41.16
N ILE A 122 12.85 -9.46 -40.07
CA ILE A 122 12.29 -8.35 -39.30
C ILE A 122 12.76 -7.04 -39.94
N GLU A 123 11.81 -6.15 -40.23
CA GLU A 123 12.12 -4.79 -40.67
C GLU A 123 12.69 -3.97 -39.52
N PHE A 124 13.70 -3.15 -39.82
CA PHE A 124 14.35 -2.31 -38.82
C PHE A 124 14.41 -0.86 -39.30
N GLY A 125 14.12 0.06 -38.38
CA GLY A 125 14.24 1.49 -38.60
C GLY A 125 14.82 2.22 -37.39
N LEU A 126 15.61 3.26 -37.65
CA LEU A 126 16.11 4.15 -36.60
C LEU A 126 15.85 5.61 -36.93
N VAL A 127 15.82 6.44 -35.89
CA VAL A 127 15.74 7.91 -36.03
C VAL A 127 17.02 8.56 -35.54
N THR A 128 17.55 9.48 -36.33
CA THR A 128 18.58 10.45 -35.94
C THR A 128 18.16 11.84 -36.40
N VAL A 129 18.96 12.87 -36.07
CA VAL A 129 18.68 14.25 -36.44
C VAL A 129 19.93 14.88 -37.04
N GLU A 130 19.79 15.47 -38.22
CA GLU A 130 20.87 16.23 -38.86
C GLU A 130 21.11 17.55 -38.09
N PHE A 131 22.38 17.88 -37.85
CA PHE A 131 22.81 19.07 -37.13
C PHE A 131 23.67 19.97 -38.04
N PRO A 132 23.44 21.30 -38.08
CA PRO A 132 22.60 22.09 -37.17
C PRO A 132 21.16 22.33 -37.64
N THR A 133 20.71 21.72 -38.74
CA THR A 133 19.37 21.93 -39.32
C THR A 133 18.24 21.45 -38.39
N ILE A 134 18.55 20.53 -37.48
CA ILE A 134 17.60 19.83 -36.61
C ILE A 134 16.49 19.18 -37.46
N LYS A 135 16.87 18.68 -38.65
CA LYS A 135 15.98 17.93 -39.53
C LYS A 135 15.97 16.48 -39.05
N GLU A 136 14.79 15.92 -38.87
CA GLU A 136 14.61 14.51 -38.57
C GLU A 136 15.05 13.65 -39.76
N VAL A 137 15.77 12.57 -39.47
CA VAL A 137 16.26 11.61 -40.45
C VAL A 137 15.89 10.22 -39.96
N GLU A 138 14.90 9.63 -40.61
CA GLU A 138 14.49 8.25 -40.41
C GLU A 138 15.19 7.38 -41.46
N LEU A 139 15.75 6.24 -41.03
CA LEU A 139 16.48 5.34 -41.91
C LEU A 139 16.10 3.90 -41.61
N THR A 140 15.64 3.19 -42.63
CA THR A 140 15.45 1.74 -42.57
C THR A 140 16.77 1.00 -42.76
N LYS A 141 16.84 -0.27 -42.36
CA LYS A 141 18.04 -1.11 -42.57
C LYS A 141 18.49 -1.17 -44.04
N GLU A 142 17.55 -1.07 -44.99
CA GLU A 142 17.84 -1.10 -46.42
C GLU A 142 18.38 0.24 -46.95
N GLU A 143 18.00 1.35 -46.32
CA GLU A 143 18.47 2.69 -46.68
C GLU A 143 19.83 3.02 -46.06
N ILE A 144 20.19 2.36 -44.96
CA ILE A 144 21.51 2.49 -44.35
C ILE A 144 22.56 1.86 -45.29
N PRO A 145 23.62 2.57 -45.71
CA PRO A 145 24.69 2.01 -46.53
C PRO A 145 25.39 0.83 -45.86
N ASP A 146 25.85 -0.14 -46.66
CA ASP A 146 26.59 -1.31 -46.18
C ASP A 146 27.85 -0.90 -45.39
N GLY A 147 28.01 -1.50 -44.21
CA GLY A 147 29.11 -1.22 -43.29
C GLY A 147 28.93 0.04 -42.42
N MET A 148 27.84 0.79 -42.61
CA MET A 148 27.57 2.04 -41.89
C MET A 148 26.54 1.90 -40.77
N MET A 149 26.02 0.70 -40.49
CA MET A 149 24.95 0.56 -39.49
C MET A 149 25.39 0.97 -38.08
N ALA A 150 26.61 0.64 -37.67
CA ALA A 150 27.18 1.09 -36.40
C ALA A 150 27.25 2.63 -36.32
N GLU A 151 27.58 3.30 -37.42
CA GLU A 151 27.70 4.76 -37.48
C GLU A 151 26.36 5.45 -37.23
N TYR A 152 25.30 4.99 -37.91
CA TYR A 152 23.96 5.55 -37.77
C TYR A 152 23.31 5.21 -36.42
N LEU A 153 23.63 4.04 -35.84
CA LEU A 153 23.24 3.70 -34.48
C LEU A 153 23.90 4.63 -33.44
N LEU A 154 25.20 4.90 -33.59
CA LEU A 154 25.92 5.85 -32.74
C LEU A 154 25.43 7.29 -32.94
N ALA A 155 25.09 7.67 -34.17
CA ALA A 155 24.46 8.96 -34.47
C ALA A 155 23.10 9.11 -33.77
N SER A 156 22.27 8.05 -33.79
CA SER A 156 20.98 8.02 -33.10
C SER A 156 21.11 8.19 -31.57
N ALA A 157 22.26 7.81 -30.99
CA ALA A 157 22.56 7.91 -29.56
C ALA A 157 23.46 9.11 -29.18
N ALA A 158 23.81 9.98 -30.13
CA ALA A 158 24.72 11.12 -29.92
C ALA A 158 24.03 12.29 -29.20
N CYS A 159 23.87 12.17 -27.87
CA CYS A 159 23.21 13.16 -27.01
C CYS A 159 24.04 14.44 -26.80
N PHE A 160 24.20 15.24 -27.86
CA PHE A 160 24.85 16.56 -27.81
C PHE A 160 24.15 17.49 -26.79
N PRO A 161 24.85 18.38 -26.07
CA PRO A 161 26.30 18.53 -25.98
C PRO A 161 26.98 17.60 -24.99
N ALA A 162 26.26 16.67 -24.33
CA ALA A 162 26.89 15.72 -23.42
C ALA A 162 27.83 14.76 -24.16
N PHE A 163 27.41 14.28 -25.34
CA PHE A 163 28.22 13.49 -26.26
C PHE A 163 28.56 14.28 -27.52
N GLU A 164 29.66 13.91 -28.18
CA GLU A 164 30.04 14.50 -29.46
C GLU A 164 29.00 14.22 -30.56
N THR A 165 28.84 15.16 -31.50
CA THR A 165 28.05 14.91 -32.71
C THR A 165 28.72 13.84 -33.55
N ARG A 166 27.97 12.91 -34.15
CA ARG A 166 28.55 11.93 -35.08
C ARG A 166 28.63 12.53 -36.48
N ARG A 167 29.81 12.51 -37.09
CA ARG A 167 29.98 12.92 -38.49
C ARG A 167 29.92 11.69 -39.37
N ILE A 168 28.96 11.67 -40.30
CA ILE A 168 28.84 10.63 -41.33
C ILE A 168 28.92 11.37 -42.66
N GLU A 169 29.98 11.08 -43.42
CA GLU A 169 30.34 11.81 -44.64
C GLU A 169 30.47 13.33 -44.40
N ASN A 170 29.62 14.12 -45.05
CA ASN A 170 29.62 15.58 -45.00
C ASN A 170 28.61 16.17 -44.01
N SER A 171 27.74 15.34 -43.41
CA SER A 171 26.73 15.78 -42.46
C SER A 171 27.10 15.41 -41.03
N LYS A 172 26.60 16.19 -40.08
CA LYS A 172 26.69 15.89 -38.65
C LYS A 172 25.32 15.47 -38.14
N TYR A 173 25.32 14.54 -37.20
CA TYR A 173 24.12 13.94 -36.65
C TYR A 173 24.16 13.96 -35.12
N ILE A 174 22.99 14.08 -34.53
CA ILE A 174 22.74 14.03 -33.08
C ILE A 174 21.57 13.08 -32.77
N ASP A 175 21.35 12.86 -31.47
CA ASP A 175 20.34 11.94 -30.96
C ASP A 175 18.95 12.20 -31.57
N GLY A 176 18.27 11.13 -31.99
CA GLY A 176 16.94 11.25 -32.61
C GLY A 176 15.86 11.78 -31.66
N GLY A 177 16.09 11.67 -30.34
CA GLY A 177 15.18 12.11 -29.30
C GLY A 177 14.92 13.62 -29.30
N TYR A 178 15.72 14.39 -30.03
CA TYR A 178 15.49 15.82 -30.30
C TYR A 178 14.23 16.09 -31.13
N ARG A 179 13.77 15.12 -31.93
CA ARG A 179 12.61 15.26 -32.82
C ARG A 179 11.60 14.14 -32.72
N ASN A 180 12.02 12.90 -32.55
CA ASN A 180 11.11 11.77 -32.42
C ASN A 180 11.70 10.69 -31.51
N ASN A 181 11.39 10.78 -30.21
CA ASN A 181 11.92 9.88 -29.19
C ASN A 181 11.14 8.55 -29.10
N LEU A 182 10.05 8.39 -29.85
CA LEU A 182 9.26 7.16 -29.88
C LEU A 182 8.63 7.02 -31.29
N PRO A 183 9.35 6.46 -32.26
CA PRO A 183 9.00 6.53 -33.69
C PRO A 183 7.89 5.56 -34.09
N ILE A 184 6.67 5.86 -33.63
CA ILE A 184 5.44 5.10 -33.91
C ILE A 184 4.97 5.32 -35.35
N ASP A 185 5.09 6.54 -35.85
CA ASP A 185 4.85 6.96 -37.23
C ASP A 185 5.69 6.15 -38.21
N MET A 186 7.00 6.06 -38.00
CA MET A 186 7.87 5.22 -38.81
C MET A 186 7.39 3.75 -38.86
N ALA A 187 6.92 3.20 -37.73
CA ALA A 187 6.38 1.84 -37.70
C ALA A 187 5.08 1.70 -38.51
N VAL A 188 4.22 2.73 -38.52
CA VAL A 188 3.02 2.77 -39.37
C VAL A 188 3.42 2.81 -40.85
N GLU A 189 4.41 3.62 -41.22
CA GLU A 189 4.93 3.72 -42.60
C GLU A 189 5.52 2.40 -43.10
N LEU A 190 6.16 1.63 -42.21
CA LEU A 190 6.63 0.26 -42.48
C LEU A 190 5.50 -0.79 -42.56
N GLY A 191 4.25 -0.37 -42.40
CA GLY A 191 3.05 -1.19 -42.59
C GLY A 191 2.60 -1.96 -41.34
N ALA A 192 2.87 -1.44 -40.13
CA ALA A 192 2.36 -2.02 -38.90
C ALA A 192 0.82 -2.02 -38.83
N ASN A 193 0.24 -3.12 -38.38
CA ASN A 193 -1.19 -3.24 -38.08
C ASN A 193 -1.49 -3.27 -36.57
N GLU A 194 -0.46 -3.41 -35.74
CA GLU A 194 -0.52 -3.33 -34.28
C GLU A 194 0.86 -2.90 -33.78
N ILE A 195 0.89 -2.05 -32.75
CA ILE A 195 2.12 -1.49 -32.22
C ILE A 195 2.22 -1.78 -30.72
N ILE A 196 3.37 -2.29 -30.30
CA ILE A 196 3.80 -2.30 -28.89
C ILE A 196 4.82 -1.16 -28.72
N ALA A 197 4.43 -0.10 -28.03
CA ALA A 197 5.29 1.07 -27.80
C ALA A 197 5.88 1.06 -26.40
N VAL A 198 7.20 0.97 -26.30
CA VAL A 198 7.95 0.92 -25.03
C VAL A 198 8.54 2.29 -24.72
N GLU A 199 7.90 3.02 -23.82
CA GLU A 199 8.26 4.40 -23.49
C GLU A 199 8.96 4.50 -22.12
N LEU A 200 10.17 5.07 -22.13
CA LEU A 200 11.04 5.18 -20.95
C LEU A 200 10.84 6.47 -20.14
N LYS A 201 9.81 7.28 -20.47
CA LYS A 201 9.52 8.61 -19.89
C LYS A 201 10.80 9.46 -19.75
N SER A 202 11.60 9.53 -20.81
CA SER A 202 12.88 10.21 -20.84
C SER A 202 12.76 11.66 -21.31
N ILE A 203 13.89 12.38 -21.26
CA ILE A 203 14.06 13.63 -21.98
C ILE A 203 13.98 13.30 -23.48
N GLY A 204 13.27 14.14 -24.25
CA GLY A 204 13.07 13.98 -25.68
C GLY A 204 11.69 14.46 -26.11
N PHE A 205 11.52 14.71 -27.40
CA PHE A 205 10.24 15.11 -27.99
C PHE A 205 9.50 13.87 -28.52
N ILE A 206 8.23 13.73 -28.15
CA ILE A 206 7.33 12.72 -28.72
C ILE A 206 6.22 13.47 -29.48
N PRO A 207 6.13 13.33 -30.82
CA PRO A 207 5.06 13.92 -31.63
C PRO A 207 3.65 13.54 -31.14
N LYS A 208 2.67 14.44 -31.28
CA LYS A 208 1.30 14.27 -30.74
C LYS A 208 0.42 13.27 -31.50
N LEU A 209 0.63 13.09 -32.80
CA LEU A 209 -0.15 12.22 -33.69
C LEU A 209 0.83 11.28 -34.38
N GLN A 210 0.80 9.98 -34.07
CA GLN A 210 1.76 9.02 -34.64
C GLN A 210 1.13 7.74 -35.21
N ALA A 211 0.00 7.28 -34.67
CA ALA A 211 -0.51 5.93 -34.99
C ALA A 211 -1.67 5.89 -35.99
N GLY A 212 -2.34 7.01 -36.28
CA GLY A 212 -3.61 7.01 -37.01
C GLY A 212 -4.62 6.07 -36.34
N ASP A 213 -5.14 5.11 -37.12
CA ASP A 213 -6.09 4.08 -36.66
C ASP A 213 -5.40 2.79 -36.15
N VAL A 214 -4.07 2.72 -36.17
CA VAL A 214 -3.32 1.52 -35.74
C VAL A 214 -3.38 1.40 -34.22
N PRO A 215 -3.84 0.25 -33.66
CA PRO A 215 -3.90 0.06 -32.22
C PRO A 215 -2.50 0.04 -31.60
N VAL A 216 -2.31 0.87 -30.56
CA VAL A 216 -1.05 0.98 -29.81
C VAL A 216 -1.22 0.49 -28.39
N ARG A 217 -0.43 -0.52 -28.01
CA ARG A 217 -0.22 -0.94 -26.62
C ARG A 217 1.01 -0.24 -26.06
N TYR A 218 0.79 0.71 -25.16
CA TYR A 218 1.87 1.36 -24.44
C TYR A 218 2.32 0.53 -23.25
N ILE A 219 3.61 0.19 -23.20
CA ILE A 219 4.27 -0.39 -22.03
C ILE A 219 5.13 0.69 -21.39
N ARG A 220 4.81 1.04 -20.15
CA ARG A 220 5.38 2.17 -19.41
C ARG A 220 5.55 1.83 -17.96
N SER A 221 6.67 2.22 -17.37
CA SER A 221 6.89 2.07 -15.94
C SER A 221 6.02 3.03 -15.11
N TYR A 222 5.35 2.47 -14.10
CA TYR A 222 4.78 3.24 -13.00
C TYR A 222 5.90 3.91 -12.19
N TRP A 223 6.99 3.18 -11.96
CA TRP A 223 8.13 3.60 -11.16
C TRP A 223 9.13 4.42 -11.95
N ASN A 224 9.87 5.28 -11.24
CA ASN A 224 11.02 5.96 -11.82
C ASN A 224 12.10 4.91 -12.21
N LEU A 225 12.59 5.01 -13.44
CA LEU A 225 13.65 4.17 -14.01
C LEU A 225 15.06 4.72 -13.74
N GLY A 226 15.17 5.81 -12.97
CA GLY A 226 16.43 6.46 -12.59
C GLY A 226 16.91 7.50 -13.59
N ILE A 227 18.13 7.98 -13.40
CA ILE A 227 18.76 9.00 -14.25
C ILE A 227 19.33 8.35 -15.51
N PHE A 228 19.23 9.04 -16.65
CA PHE A 228 19.54 8.49 -17.97
C PHE A 228 21.01 8.04 -18.20
N LEU A 229 21.97 8.55 -17.42
CA LEU A 229 23.41 8.22 -17.55
C LEU A 229 23.95 7.39 -16.39
N ASN A 230 23.10 6.94 -15.47
CA ASN A 230 23.56 6.09 -14.41
C ASN A 230 23.53 4.63 -14.91
N PHE A 231 24.65 3.91 -14.88
CA PHE A 231 24.78 2.50 -15.31
C PHE A 231 25.07 1.54 -14.14
N ASP A 232 24.53 1.86 -12.96
CA ASP A 232 24.53 1.00 -11.78
C ASP A 232 23.79 -0.35 -11.99
N SER A 233 24.46 -1.47 -11.68
CA SER A 233 23.97 -2.83 -11.93
C SER A 233 22.67 -3.16 -11.16
N PRO A 234 22.55 -2.89 -9.84
CA PRO A 234 21.27 -3.03 -9.14
C PRO A 234 20.10 -2.34 -9.83
N ARG A 235 20.28 -1.09 -10.32
CA ARG A 235 19.22 -0.42 -11.06
C ARG A 235 18.93 -1.06 -12.41
N ILE A 236 19.96 -1.50 -13.15
CA ILE A 236 19.76 -2.17 -14.44
C ILE A 236 18.90 -3.42 -14.26
N LEU A 237 19.26 -4.29 -13.31
CA LEU A 237 18.49 -5.50 -13.00
C LEU A 237 17.07 -5.15 -12.54
N ARG A 238 16.92 -4.12 -11.70
CA ARG A 238 15.60 -3.62 -11.28
C ARG A 238 14.76 -3.16 -12.48
N ASN A 239 15.33 -2.41 -13.40
CA ASN A 239 14.62 -1.87 -14.56
C ASN A 239 14.23 -2.99 -15.54
N MET A 240 15.12 -3.95 -15.80
CA MET A 240 14.78 -5.17 -16.56
C MET A 240 13.59 -5.87 -15.90
N ARG A 241 13.65 -6.10 -14.59
CA ARG A 241 12.55 -6.78 -13.90
C ARG A 241 11.23 -5.97 -13.92
N LEU A 242 11.28 -4.64 -13.85
CA LEU A 242 10.10 -3.79 -14.04
C LEU A 242 9.53 -3.90 -15.47
N GLY A 243 10.39 -3.90 -16.50
CA GLY A 243 9.97 -4.07 -17.90
C GLY A 243 9.25 -5.38 -18.14
N TYR A 244 9.77 -6.46 -17.54
CA TYR A 244 9.11 -7.76 -17.54
C TYR A 244 7.72 -7.70 -16.90
N LEU A 245 7.63 -7.19 -15.66
CA LEU A 245 6.38 -7.15 -14.90
C LEU A 245 5.32 -6.26 -15.55
N ASP A 246 5.71 -5.08 -16.04
CA ASP A 246 4.78 -4.17 -16.71
C ASP A 246 4.25 -4.76 -18.03
N THR A 247 5.08 -5.52 -18.75
CA THR A 247 4.66 -6.25 -19.94
C THR A 247 3.64 -7.32 -19.58
N MET A 248 3.95 -8.18 -18.60
CA MET A 248 3.03 -9.22 -18.11
C MET A 248 1.69 -8.61 -17.66
N ARG A 249 1.73 -7.45 -16.98
CA ARG A 249 0.53 -6.71 -16.56
C ARG A 249 -0.26 -6.19 -17.76
N SER A 250 0.42 -5.64 -18.76
CA SER A 250 -0.23 -5.12 -19.97
C SER A 250 -0.98 -6.19 -20.76
N TYR A 251 -0.57 -7.47 -20.64
CA TYR A 251 -1.24 -8.64 -21.23
C TYR A 251 -2.17 -9.39 -20.26
N GLY A 252 -2.46 -8.81 -19.09
CA GLY A 252 -3.40 -9.38 -18.12
C GLY A 252 -2.93 -10.68 -17.47
N LYS A 253 -1.61 -10.90 -17.37
CA LYS A 253 -1.03 -12.11 -16.76
C LYS A 253 -0.79 -11.97 -15.26
N ILE A 254 -0.73 -10.74 -14.77
CA ILE A 254 -0.56 -10.41 -13.36
C ILE A 254 -1.50 -9.27 -12.97
N GLU A 255 -1.74 -9.14 -11.67
CA GLU A 255 -2.52 -8.07 -11.07
C GLU A 255 -1.64 -6.99 -10.45
N GLY A 256 -2.25 -5.84 -10.16
CA GLY A 256 -1.64 -4.70 -9.51
C GLY A 256 -1.46 -3.51 -10.43
N VAL A 257 -1.21 -2.34 -9.85
CA VAL A 257 -0.91 -1.11 -10.59
C VAL A 257 0.57 -0.75 -10.42
N ALA A 258 1.00 -0.57 -9.17
CA ALA A 258 2.39 -0.27 -8.81
C ALA A 258 3.18 -1.56 -8.51
N TYR A 259 2.60 -2.49 -7.79
CA TYR A 259 3.22 -3.78 -7.46
C TYR A 259 2.68 -4.90 -8.35
N ALA A 260 3.31 -6.07 -8.29
CA ALA A 260 2.96 -7.23 -9.09
C ALA A 260 2.47 -8.37 -8.19
N PHE A 261 1.27 -8.87 -8.46
CA PHE A 261 0.65 -9.99 -7.75
C PHE A 261 0.16 -11.06 -8.73
N PRO A 262 0.09 -12.34 -8.33
CA PRO A 262 -0.50 -13.39 -9.17
C PRO A 262 -1.95 -13.05 -9.56
N LEU A 263 -2.36 -13.50 -10.75
CA LEU A 263 -3.72 -13.30 -11.25
C LEU A 263 -4.76 -13.97 -10.34
N GLY A 264 -5.84 -13.27 -10.01
CA GLY A 264 -6.91 -13.73 -9.13
C GLY A 264 -6.62 -13.60 -7.62
N SER A 265 -5.41 -13.18 -7.24
CA SER A 265 -4.99 -13.16 -5.84
C SER A 265 -5.53 -11.97 -5.05
N ALA A 266 -5.85 -10.84 -5.71
CA ALA A 266 -6.39 -9.65 -5.04
C ALA A 266 -7.70 -9.90 -4.30
N GLN A 267 -8.52 -10.83 -4.81
CA GLN A 267 -9.77 -11.24 -4.17
C GLN A 267 -9.54 -11.86 -2.78
N ALA A 268 -8.51 -12.70 -2.64
CA ALA A 268 -8.19 -13.34 -1.36
C ALA A 268 -7.77 -12.30 -0.30
N ASN A 269 -6.94 -11.33 -0.68
CA ASN A 269 -6.56 -10.24 0.21
C ASN A 269 -7.77 -9.38 0.60
N TYR A 270 -8.63 -9.07 -0.36
CA TYR A 270 -9.88 -8.37 -0.10
C TYR A 270 -10.75 -9.13 0.91
N GLU A 271 -10.98 -10.43 0.73
CA GLU A 271 -11.79 -11.24 1.63
C GLU A 271 -11.21 -11.29 3.05
N ALA A 272 -9.89 -11.38 3.17
CA ALA A 272 -9.19 -11.35 4.45
C ALA A 272 -9.32 -10.00 5.17
N MET A 273 -9.30 -8.89 4.41
CA MET A 273 -9.38 -7.52 4.95
C MET A 273 -10.81 -7.03 5.15
N ARG A 274 -11.78 -7.56 4.40
CA ARG A 274 -13.17 -7.08 4.33
C ARG A 274 -13.83 -6.90 5.69
N PRO A 275 -13.76 -7.84 6.65
CA PRO A 275 -14.39 -7.66 7.96
C PRO A 275 -13.87 -6.40 8.64
N VAL A 276 -12.55 -6.23 8.71
CA VAL A 276 -11.89 -5.08 9.38
C VAL A 276 -12.25 -3.77 8.69
N LEU A 277 -12.22 -3.75 7.35
CA LEU A 277 -12.52 -2.55 6.58
C LEU A 277 -14.00 -2.13 6.69
N GLN A 278 -14.94 -3.08 6.81
CA GLN A 278 -16.35 -2.77 7.01
C GLN A 278 -16.59 -2.07 8.35
N GLU A 279 -16.00 -2.57 9.43
CA GLU A 279 -16.10 -1.94 10.75
C GLU A 279 -15.39 -0.57 10.75
N MET A 280 -14.17 -0.47 10.22
CA MET A 280 -13.47 0.81 10.03
C MET A 280 -14.30 1.83 9.26
N GLY A 281 -14.98 1.41 8.19
CA GLY A 281 -15.88 2.26 7.42
C GLY A 281 -17.07 2.79 8.23
N ALA A 282 -17.65 1.97 9.11
CA ALA A 282 -18.76 2.36 9.97
C ALA A 282 -18.33 3.38 11.05
N TYR A 283 -17.13 3.21 11.61
CA TYR A 283 -16.63 4.01 12.74
C TYR A 283 -15.96 5.32 12.37
N LEU A 284 -15.18 5.34 11.29
CA LEU A 284 -14.38 6.52 10.95
C LEU A 284 -15.23 7.66 10.35
N ASP A 285 -16.55 7.46 10.20
CA ASP A 285 -17.52 8.26 9.42
C ASP A 285 -16.94 8.68 8.05
N PHE A 286 -16.03 7.85 7.55
CA PHE A 286 -15.25 8.07 6.37
C PHE A 286 -15.85 7.28 5.21
N ASP A 287 -17.17 7.31 5.11
CA ASP A 287 -17.86 6.71 3.99
C ASP A 287 -17.74 7.66 2.78
N VAL A 288 -16.68 7.46 2.01
CA VAL A 288 -16.42 8.18 0.76
C VAL A 288 -17.49 7.85 -0.29
N SER A 289 -18.26 6.78 -0.09
CA SER A 289 -19.39 6.38 -0.94
C SER A 289 -20.71 7.11 -0.61
N ARG A 290 -20.87 7.60 0.63
CA ARG A 290 -22.02 8.47 1.02
C ARG A 290 -22.03 9.78 0.23
N GLN A 291 -23.20 10.41 0.10
CA GLN A 291 -23.29 11.74 -0.49
C GLN A 291 -22.60 12.74 0.45
N ALA A 292 -21.70 13.58 -0.09
CA ALA A 292 -21.02 14.60 0.71
C ALA A 292 -22.05 15.56 1.31
N ARG A 293 -22.02 15.75 2.63
CA ARG A 293 -22.94 16.61 3.37
C ARG A 293 -22.52 18.07 3.33
N ASN A 294 -21.23 18.34 3.06
CA ASN A 294 -20.66 19.68 2.98
C ASN A 294 -19.54 19.79 1.91
N PRO A 295 -19.13 21.01 1.52
CA PRO A 295 -18.08 21.23 0.52
C PRO A 295 -16.72 20.62 0.88
N MET A 296 -16.39 20.54 2.18
CA MET A 296 -15.11 20.01 2.64
C MET A 296 -15.03 18.49 2.46
N GLU A 297 -16.09 17.76 2.81
CA GLU A 297 -16.21 16.33 2.52
C GLU A 297 -16.08 16.06 1.02
N LYS A 298 -16.69 16.90 0.18
CA LYS A 298 -16.58 16.76 -1.29
C LYS A 298 -15.13 16.91 -1.76
N LEU A 299 -14.36 17.83 -1.17
CA LEU A 299 -12.94 18.03 -1.47
C LEU A 299 -12.09 16.83 -1.04
N VAL A 300 -12.30 16.32 0.18
CA VAL A 300 -11.59 15.14 0.70
C VAL A 300 -11.86 13.92 -0.18
N LYS A 301 -13.13 13.65 -0.52
CA LYS A 301 -13.51 12.56 -1.43
C LYS A 301 -12.83 12.69 -2.78
N LEU A 302 -12.79 13.90 -3.34
CA LEU A 302 -12.09 14.16 -4.60
C LEU A 302 -10.59 13.86 -4.49
N ARG A 303 -9.92 14.31 -3.43
CA ARG A 303 -8.46 14.08 -3.25
C ARG A 303 -8.13 12.59 -3.10
N LEU A 304 -8.91 11.83 -2.36
CA LEU A 304 -8.69 10.39 -2.22
C LEU A 304 -9.00 9.62 -3.49
N SER A 305 -10.08 9.98 -4.18
CA SER A 305 -10.45 9.33 -5.44
C SER A 305 -9.41 9.47 -6.54
N ARG A 306 -8.59 10.52 -6.51
CA ARG A 306 -7.47 10.67 -7.45
C ARG A 306 -6.38 9.62 -7.26
N HIS A 307 -6.21 9.09 -6.04
CA HIS A 307 -5.18 8.11 -5.71
C HIS A 307 -5.70 6.67 -5.80
N LEU A 308 -6.98 6.47 -5.51
CA LEU A 308 -7.65 5.16 -5.50
C LEU A 308 -8.38 4.83 -6.81
N LYS A 309 -8.21 5.65 -7.87
CA LYS A 309 -9.03 5.64 -9.10
C LYS A 309 -9.47 4.23 -9.54
N ASP A 310 -10.77 4.00 -9.43
CA ASP A 310 -11.58 3.24 -10.40
C ASP A 310 -12.58 4.26 -10.98
N GLY A 311 -12.86 4.25 -12.28
CA GLY A 311 -13.51 5.34 -13.02
C GLY A 311 -14.96 5.67 -12.65
N LYS A 312 -15.47 5.23 -11.48
CA LYS A 312 -16.83 5.44 -10.94
C LYS A 312 -16.79 5.55 -9.40
N ARG A 313 -17.94 5.82 -8.76
CA ARG A 313 -18.13 5.99 -7.29
C ARG A 313 -17.19 5.10 -6.47
N LEU A 314 -16.42 5.72 -5.58
CA LEU A 314 -15.44 5.06 -4.74
C LEU A 314 -16.15 4.19 -3.69
N ARG A 315 -15.86 2.89 -3.70
CA ARG A 315 -16.39 1.89 -2.78
C ARG A 315 -15.22 1.25 -2.04
N PHE A 316 -15.08 1.53 -0.74
CA PHE A 316 -13.99 1.01 0.10
C PHE A 316 -14.04 -0.51 0.27
N ASP A 317 -15.18 -1.12 -0.05
CA ASP A 317 -15.43 -2.55 -0.11
C ASP A 317 -15.24 -3.14 -1.52
N SER A 318 -14.47 -2.49 -2.40
CA SER A 318 -14.07 -3.06 -3.70
C SER A 318 -12.69 -3.70 -3.61
N PRO A 319 -12.48 -4.92 -4.14
CA PRO A 319 -11.16 -5.56 -4.20
C PRO A 319 -10.08 -4.65 -4.81
N ARG A 320 -10.43 -3.89 -5.85
CA ARG A 320 -9.52 -2.94 -6.51
C ARG A 320 -9.09 -1.78 -5.62
N VAL A 321 -10.01 -1.27 -4.81
CA VAL A 321 -9.71 -0.15 -3.89
C VAL A 321 -8.82 -0.63 -2.75
N VAL A 322 -9.11 -1.82 -2.21
CA VAL A 322 -8.27 -2.45 -1.17
C VAL A 322 -6.88 -2.76 -1.69
N GLN A 323 -6.78 -3.34 -2.89
CA GLN A 323 -5.51 -3.56 -3.58
C GLN A 323 -4.74 -2.25 -3.77
N ARG A 324 -5.38 -1.19 -4.27
CA ARG A 324 -4.69 0.08 -4.47
C ARG A 324 -4.26 0.74 -3.15
N ALA A 325 -5.05 0.62 -2.09
CA ALA A 325 -4.68 1.09 -0.76
C ALA A 325 -3.47 0.33 -0.21
N ALA A 326 -3.40 -0.99 -0.41
CA ALA A 326 -2.25 -1.81 -0.05
C ALA A 326 -0.99 -1.39 -0.81
N GLU A 327 -1.10 -1.20 -2.12
CA GLU A 327 0.03 -0.73 -2.94
C GLU A 327 0.51 0.66 -2.51
N ILE A 328 -0.41 1.57 -2.17
CA ILE A 328 -0.07 2.88 -1.63
C ILE A 328 0.68 2.74 -0.30
N ALA A 329 0.28 1.81 0.58
CA ALA A 329 1.03 1.51 1.79
C ALA A 329 2.44 0.99 1.47
N GLY A 330 2.58 0.12 0.47
CA GLY A 330 3.89 -0.33 -0.02
C GLY A 330 4.75 0.80 -0.55
N GLU A 331 4.15 1.74 -1.31
CA GLU A 331 4.85 2.92 -1.80
C GLU A 331 5.33 3.83 -0.66
N VAL A 332 4.50 4.04 0.37
CA VAL A 332 4.84 4.88 1.53
C VAL A 332 5.93 4.24 2.37
N LEU A 333 5.87 2.92 2.58
CA LEU A 333 6.87 2.15 3.33
C LEU A 333 8.07 1.71 2.47
N SER A 334 8.16 2.16 1.21
CA SER A 334 9.27 1.90 0.29
C SER A 334 9.56 0.41 0.03
N LEU A 335 8.51 -0.43 -0.06
CA LEU A 335 8.70 -1.84 -0.41
C LEU A 335 9.28 -2.00 -1.84
N PRO A 336 10.19 -2.97 -2.08
CA PRO A 336 10.81 -3.19 -3.39
C PRO A 336 9.80 -3.47 -4.51
N PRO A 337 9.75 -2.68 -5.60
CA PRO A 337 8.70 -2.84 -6.61
C PRO A 337 9.00 -3.89 -7.69
N ALA A 338 10.26 -4.27 -7.86
CA ALA A 338 10.73 -5.12 -8.96
C ALA A 338 10.68 -6.60 -8.59
N ARG A 339 9.56 -7.05 -8.02
CA ARG A 339 9.32 -8.46 -7.71
C ARG A 339 7.84 -8.77 -7.71
N MET A 340 7.52 -10.05 -7.86
CA MET A 340 6.17 -10.55 -7.66
C MET A 340 6.00 -10.87 -6.17
N TYR A 341 4.84 -10.53 -5.63
CA TYR A 341 4.48 -10.74 -4.23
C TYR A 341 3.29 -11.66 -4.11
N GLU A 342 3.35 -12.55 -3.11
CA GLU A 342 2.14 -13.12 -2.52
C GLU A 342 1.53 -12.12 -1.54
N TRP A 343 0.21 -12.07 -1.44
CA TRP A 343 -0.47 -11.05 -0.61
C TRP A 343 -0.12 -11.15 0.88
N GLU A 344 -0.02 -12.37 1.42
CA GLU A 344 0.32 -12.55 2.83
C GLU A 344 1.77 -12.12 3.10
N GLU A 345 2.68 -12.38 2.16
CA GLU A 345 4.07 -11.89 2.24
C GLU A 345 4.11 -10.36 2.20
N PHE A 346 3.38 -9.75 1.25
CA PHE A 346 3.33 -8.29 1.10
C PHE A 346 2.80 -7.62 2.38
N ASN A 347 1.67 -8.12 2.91
CA ASN A 347 1.08 -7.62 4.14
C ASN A 347 2.00 -7.79 5.36
N THR A 348 2.72 -8.91 5.44
CA THR A 348 3.69 -9.16 6.51
C THR A 348 4.83 -8.15 6.44
N GLN A 349 5.42 -7.92 5.26
CA GLN A 349 6.48 -6.94 5.07
C GLN A 349 6.02 -5.51 5.39
N LEU A 350 4.78 -5.13 5.07
CA LEU A 350 4.21 -3.84 5.47
C LEU A 350 4.20 -3.68 7.00
N MET A 351 3.77 -4.72 7.73
CA MET A 351 3.74 -4.69 9.19
C MET A 351 5.14 -4.67 9.80
N GLU A 352 6.09 -5.42 9.24
CA GLU A 352 7.49 -5.40 9.67
C GLU A 352 8.12 -4.02 9.49
N GLN A 353 7.90 -3.39 8.33
CA GLN A 353 8.36 -2.02 8.09
C GLN A 353 7.73 -1.04 9.07
N MET A 354 6.43 -1.19 9.36
CA MET A 354 5.73 -0.35 10.32
C MET A 354 6.25 -0.52 11.76
N ASP A 355 6.56 -1.75 12.18
CA ASP A 355 7.09 -2.05 13.51
C ASP A 355 8.50 -1.48 13.72
N GLN A 356 9.28 -1.31 12.64
CA GLN A 356 10.63 -0.74 12.66
C GLN A 356 10.66 0.80 12.68
N LEU A 357 9.52 1.47 12.49
CA LEU A 357 9.48 2.93 12.45
C LEU A 357 9.65 3.53 13.84
N GLU A 358 10.63 4.44 13.97
CA GLU A 358 10.69 5.34 15.11
C GLU A 358 9.43 6.20 15.15
N ARG A 359 8.65 6.02 16.22
CA ARG A 359 7.44 6.83 16.44
C ARG A 359 7.83 8.28 16.73
N VAL A 360 7.02 9.19 16.21
CA VAL A 360 7.12 10.61 16.56
C VAL A 360 7.01 10.76 18.07
N SER A 361 7.89 11.55 18.69
CA SER A 361 7.89 11.74 20.15
C SER A 361 6.53 12.26 20.62
N VAL A 362 6.09 11.82 21.80
CA VAL A 362 4.80 12.22 22.39
C VAL A 362 4.67 13.74 22.47
N GLU A 363 5.73 14.44 22.84
CA GLU A 363 5.76 15.91 22.92
C GLU A 363 5.53 16.58 21.55
N LYS A 364 6.14 16.03 20.48
CA LYS A 364 5.97 16.53 19.12
C LYS A 364 4.57 16.21 18.61
N LEU A 365 4.02 15.05 18.96
CA LEU A 365 2.62 14.67 18.68
C LEU A 365 1.63 15.62 19.37
N GLU A 366 1.80 15.88 20.66
CA GLU A 366 0.94 16.79 21.43
C GLU A 366 1.00 18.22 20.90
N THR A 367 2.19 18.69 20.51
CA THR A 367 2.38 19.99 19.87
C THR A 367 1.64 20.06 18.54
N LEU A 368 1.81 19.03 17.69
CA LEU A 368 1.14 18.94 16.38
C LEU A 368 -0.39 18.94 16.56
N VAL A 369 -0.91 18.12 17.48
CA VAL A 369 -2.34 18.01 17.79
C VAL A 369 -2.89 19.33 18.33
N ARG A 370 -2.15 20.03 19.21
CA ARG A 370 -2.55 21.33 19.74
C ARG A 370 -2.63 22.38 18.62
N THR A 371 -1.59 22.48 17.80
CA THR A 371 -1.55 23.43 16.68
C THR A 371 -2.64 23.14 15.66
N VAL A 372 -2.90 21.88 15.33
CA VAL A 372 -3.98 21.45 14.42
C VAL A 372 -5.37 21.79 15.00
N ARG A 373 -5.54 21.57 16.31
CA ARG A 373 -6.77 21.91 17.05
C ARG A 373 -7.05 23.41 17.06
N ASP A 374 -6.00 24.22 17.14
CA ASP A 374 -6.09 25.68 17.13
C ASP A 374 -6.29 26.24 15.70
N ALA A 375 -5.64 25.64 14.70
CA ALA A 375 -5.66 26.11 13.32
C ALA A 375 -6.92 25.72 12.52
N ARG A 376 -7.63 24.65 12.92
CA ARG A 376 -8.82 24.08 12.23
C ARG A 376 -8.70 23.98 10.69
N SER A 377 -7.49 23.89 10.14
CA SER A 377 -7.27 23.97 8.69
C SER A 377 -6.27 22.91 8.21
N ALA A 378 -6.61 22.28 7.08
CA ALA A 378 -5.75 21.29 6.43
C ALA A 378 -4.41 21.90 5.97
N ALA A 379 -4.41 23.19 5.63
CA ALA A 379 -3.20 23.92 5.23
C ALA A 379 -2.19 24.02 6.39
N GLY A 380 -2.65 24.32 7.61
CA GLY A 380 -1.79 24.32 8.79
C GLY A 380 -1.18 22.95 9.06
N LEU A 381 -1.98 21.89 8.97
CA LEU A 381 -1.47 20.51 9.12
C LEU A 381 -0.43 20.17 8.04
N THR A 382 -0.69 20.53 6.77
CA THR A 382 0.27 20.32 5.68
C THR A 382 1.61 20.97 5.99
N GLU A 383 1.64 22.20 6.53
CA GLU A 383 2.89 22.89 6.83
C GLU A 383 3.70 22.19 7.93
N GLU A 384 3.04 21.73 8.99
CA GLU A 384 3.69 21.06 10.12
C GLU A 384 4.29 19.70 9.73
N ILE A 385 3.53 18.90 8.95
CA ILE A 385 3.96 17.56 8.55
C ILE A 385 5.01 17.57 7.42
N LYS A 386 5.25 18.70 6.74
CA LYS A 386 6.31 18.79 5.71
C LYS A 386 7.69 18.40 6.22
N SER A 387 7.94 18.60 7.52
CA SER A 387 9.21 18.26 8.17
C SER A 387 9.36 16.77 8.49
N LEU A 388 8.30 15.98 8.33
CA LEU A 388 8.27 14.55 8.67
C LEU A 388 8.49 13.70 7.41
N ASP A 389 9.16 12.55 7.59
CA ASP A 389 9.23 11.52 6.55
C ASP A 389 7.82 10.95 6.30
N VAL A 390 7.51 10.59 5.05
CA VAL A 390 6.18 10.07 4.67
C VAL A 390 5.75 8.84 5.50
N ARG A 391 6.71 8.02 5.94
CA ARG A 391 6.46 6.86 6.83
C ARG A 391 6.05 7.30 8.23
N GLN A 392 6.68 8.36 8.75
CA GLN A 392 6.32 8.96 10.03
C GLN A 392 4.92 9.59 9.97
N ILE A 393 4.56 10.21 8.85
CA ILE A 393 3.20 10.76 8.62
C ILE A 393 2.16 9.62 8.61
N ALA A 394 2.44 8.51 7.93
CA ALA A 394 1.53 7.36 7.93
C ALA A 394 1.40 6.72 9.32
N ALA A 395 2.49 6.59 10.09
CA ALA A 395 2.46 6.10 11.46
C ALA A 395 1.65 7.02 12.39
N LEU A 396 1.86 8.34 12.28
CA LEU A 396 1.07 9.37 12.96
C LEU A 396 -0.43 9.21 12.66
N PHE A 397 -0.78 9.05 11.39
CA PHE A 397 -2.18 8.88 11.00
C PHE A 397 -2.75 7.53 11.45
N CYS A 398 -1.94 6.47 11.56
CA CYS A 398 -2.39 5.23 12.19
C CYS A 398 -2.76 5.45 13.67
N ASP A 399 -1.97 6.24 14.40
CA ASP A 399 -2.26 6.57 15.79
C ASP A 399 -3.50 7.47 15.92
N TRP A 400 -3.75 8.37 14.97
CA TRP A 400 -5.00 9.15 14.92
C TRP A 400 -6.22 8.31 14.57
N ILE A 401 -6.08 7.36 13.63
CA ILE A 401 -7.15 6.40 13.30
C ILE A 401 -7.47 5.57 14.54
N ASP A 402 -6.45 5.13 15.27
CA ASP A 402 -6.63 4.39 16.51
C ASP A 402 -7.31 5.21 17.62
N GLU A 403 -6.91 6.47 17.81
CA GLU A 403 -7.55 7.35 18.77
C GLU A 403 -9.04 7.55 18.44
N ALA A 404 -9.35 7.79 17.16
CA ALA A 404 -10.73 7.91 16.68
C ALA A 404 -11.51 6.60 16.83
N TRP A 405 -10.90 5.47 16.50
CA TRP A 405 -11.46 4.12 16.71
C TRP A 405 -11.85 3.91 18.17
N ASN A 406 -11.02 4.41 19.09
CA ASN A 406 -11.23 4.35 20.54
C ASN A 406 -12.05 5.54 21.08
N GLY A 407 -12.89 6.21 20.27
CA GLY A 407 -13.84 7.23 20.78
C GLY A 407 -13.23 8.58 21.13
N GLY A 408 -11.96 8.82 20.79
CA GLY A 408 -11.34 10.13 20.83
C GLY A 408 -11.87 11.08 19.74
N LYS A 409 -11.38 12.33 19.74
CA LYS A 409 -11.86 13.35 18.80
C LYS A 409 -11.42 13.02 17.37
N ASN A 410 -12.38 13.05 16.43
CA ASN A 410 -12.13 12.69 15.04
C ASN A 410 -11.59 13.89 14.21
N TYR A 411 -10.29 13.88 13.92
CA TYR A 411 -9.61 14.82 13.00
C TYR A 411 -9.20 14.17 11.67
N LEU A 412 -9.73 13.00 11.34
CA LEU A 412 -9.26 12.19 10.22
C LEU A 412 -9.47 12.86 8.86
N TRP A 413 -10.48 13.73 8.75
CA TRP A 413 -10.71 14.53 7.55
C TRP A 413 -9.58 15.55 7.29
N LEU A 414 -8.89 16.05 8.33
CA LEU A 414 -7.73 16.92 8.17
C LEU A 414 -6.55 16.13 7.62
N ALA A 415 -6.29 14.94 8.15
CA ALA A 415 -5.27 14.03 7.65
C ALA A 415 -5.51 13.66 6.18
N ALA A 416 -6.73 13.22 5.85
CA ALA A 416 -7.13 12.88 4.49
C ALA A 416 -7.07 14.08 3.53
N ALA A 417 -7.28 15.30 4.02
CA ALA A 417 -7.13 16.51 3.23
C ALA A 417 -5.66 16.89 3.02
N ALA A 418 -4.85 16.88 4.08
CA ALA A 418 -3.48 17.37 4.09
C ALA A 418 -2.50 16.44 3.35
N ALA A 419 -2.64 15.13 3.57
CA ALA A 419 -1.74 14.09 3.07
C ALA A 419 -2.55 12.83 2.69
N PRO A 420 -3.28 12.88 1.55
CA PRO A 420 -4.24 11.84 1.17
C PRO A 420 -3.60 10.46 0.93
N LYS A 421 -2.38 10.41 0.39
CA LYS A 421 -1.68 9.15 0.08
C LYS A 421 -1.28 8.44 1.38
N GLU A 422 -0.70 9.19 2.30
CA GLU A 422 -0.26 8.73 3.62
C GLU A 422 -1.46 8.32 4.48
N PHE A 423 -2.58 9.04 4.37
CA PHE A 423 -3.83 8.65 5.04
C PHE A 423 -4.41 7.33 4.51
N ILE A 424 -4.39 7.11 3.19
CA ILE A 424 -4.80 5.83 2.58
C ILE A 424 -3.92 4.69 3.07
N ALA A 425 -2.59 4.89 3.06
CA ALA A 425 -1.63 3.93 3.59
C ALA A 425 -1.94 3.62 5.06
N ALA A 426 -2.13 4.64 5.89
CA ALA A 426 -2.43 4.50 7.30
C ALA A 426 -3.72 3.71 7.58
N ALA A 427 -4.78 3.95 6.78
CA ALA A 427 -6.02 3.20 6.92
C ALA A 427 -5.83 1.71 6.60
N TYR A 428 -5.09 1.37 5.54
CA TYR A 428 -4.79 -0.03 5.22
C TYR A 428 -3.91 -0.70 6.29
N LEU A 429 -2.85 0.00 6.73
CA LEU A 429 -1.93 -0.47 7.76
C LEU A 429 -2.63 -0.68 9.11
N TYR A 430 -3.51 0.24 9.51
CA TYR A 430 -4.30 0.07 10.73
C TYR A 430 -5.26 -1.13 10.62
N GLY A 431 -5.84 -1.36 9.43
CA GLY A 431 -6.62 -2.56 9.18
C GLY A 431 -5.80 -3.85 9.33
N LEU A 432 -4.57 -3.87 8.81
CA LEU A 432 -3.65 -5.00 9.00
C LEU A 432 -3.28 -5.19 10.47
N TYR A 433 -3.05 -4.10 11.19
CA TYR A 433 -2.79 -4.12 12.62
C TYR A 433 -3.94 -4.78 13.39
N LEU A 434 -5.19 -4.37 13.16
CA LEU A 434 -6.36 -4.99 13.78
C LEU A 434 -6.46 -6.48 13.43
N ARG A 435 -6.26 -6.85 12.15
CA ARG A 435 -6.23 -8.25 11.71
C ARG A 435 -5.18 -9.07 12.47
N ARG A 436 -3.95 -8.56 12.64
CA ARG A 436 -2.84 -9.22 13.37
C ARG A 436 -3.16 -9.42 14.86
N GLN A 437 -3.92 -8.52 15.46
CA GLN A 437 -4.37 -8.64 16.84
C GLN A 437 -5.48 -9.71 17.02
N GLY A 438 -5.93 -10.35 15.94
CA GLY A 438 -7.04 -11.30 16.01
C GLY A 438 -8.40 -10.64 16.06
N VAL A 439 -8.46 -9.34 15.76
CA VAL A 439 -9.68 -8.57 15.64
C VAL A 439 -10.22 -8.88 14.25
N THR A 440 -10.86 -10.06 14.10
CA THR A 440 -11.38 -10.59 12.84
C THR A 440 -12.78 -11.20 13.06
N GLY A 441 -13.70 -10.98 12.11
CA GLY A 441 -15.03 -11.61 12.13
C GLY A 441 -15.76 -11.50 13.49
N LYS A 442 -15.97 -12.64 14.16
CA LYS A 442 -16.76 -12.76 15.41
C LYS A 442 -16.16 -12.05 16.63
N SER A 443 -14.86 -11.74 16.65
CA SER A 443 -14.22 -11.00 17.76
C SER A 443 -14.27 -9.48 17.58
N MET A 444 -14.68 -9.00 16.40
CA MET A 444 -14.87 -7.56 16.09
C MET A 444 -16.25 -7.02 16.46
N VAL A 445 -17.07 -7.84 17.12
CA VAL A 445 -18.44 -7.46 17.42
C VAL A 445 -18.42 -6.22 18.30
N THR A 446 -19.06 -5.16 17.83
CA THR A 446 -19.41 -4.08 18.73
C THR A 446 -20.77 -4.39 19.32
N LEU A 447 -20.90 -4.27 20.64
CA LEU A 447 -22.22 -4.22 21.27
C LEU A 447 -22.61 -2.77 21.46
N ASP A 448 -23.62 -2.34 20.72
CA ASP A 448 -24.15 -0.99 20.82
C ASP A 448 -25.35 -0.95 21.78
N THR A 449 -25.28 -0.10 22.81
CA THR A 449 -26.38 0.07 23.77
C THR A 449 -26.90 1.50 23.73
N ARG A 450 -27.85 1.84 24.60
CA ARG A 450 -28.40 3.20 24.65
C ARG A 450 -27.37 4.21 25.16
N GLN A 451 -26.63 3.89 26.21
CA GLN A 451 -25.71 4.80 26.89
C GLN A 451 -24.23 4.51 26.62
N VAL A 452 -23.87 3.29 26.25
CA VAL A 452 -22.48 2.89 26.03
C VAL A 452 -22.31 2.15 24.70
N VAL A 453 -21.08 2.11 24.23
CA VAL A 453 -20.65 1.28 23.12
C VAL A 453 -19.50 0.40 23.60
N LEU A 454 -19.58 -0.90 23.32
CA LEU A 454 -18.56 -1.88 23.65
C LEU A 454 -17.76 -2.18 22.39
N LYS A 455 -16.48 -1.84 22.42
CA LYS A 455 -15.57 -2.01 21.30
C LYS A 455 -14.59 -3.14 21.59
N PRO A 456 -14.13 -3.90 20.60
CA PRO A 456 -13.10 -4.92 20.80
C PRO A 456 -11.88 -4.33 21.52
N LEU A 457 -11.41 -5.01 22.56
CA LEU A 457 -10.21 -4.62 23.30
C LEU A 457 -8.97 -4.85 22.44
N THR A 458 -8.02 -3.92 22.47
CA THR A 458 -6.73 -4.03 21.77
C THR A 458 -5.56 -3.85 22.73
N ILE A 459 -4.35 -4.21 22.30
CA ILE A 459 -3.14 -3.99 23.13
C ILE A 459 -2.86 -2.49 23.36
N ARG A 460 -3.41 -1.60 22.53
CA ARG A 460 -3.28 -0.13 22.72
C ARG A 460 -4.11 0.38 23.89
N ASP A 461 -5.10 -0.39 24.33
CA ASP A 461 -5.88 -0.07 25.53
C ASP A 461 -5.12 -0.36 26.83
N LEU A 462 -3.94 -0.99 26.76
CA LEU A 462 -3.15 -1.43 27.91
C LEU A 462 -3.01 -0.35 28.99
N ASN A 463 -2.69 0.89 28.62
CA ASN A 463 -2.55 1.98 29.60
C ASN A 463 -3.89 2.34 30.28
N ARG A 464 -4.99 2.32 29.53
CA ARG A 464 -6.34 2.59 30.06
C ARG A 464 -6.82 1.46 30.97
N VAL A 465 -6.57 0.21 30.57
CA VAL A 465 -6.85 -0.96 31.37
C VAL A 465 -6.00 -0.94 32.65
N HIS A 466 -4.73 -0.54 32.55
CA HIS A 466 -3.84 -0.42 33.70
C HIS A 466 -4.32 0.63 34.68
N GLN A 467 -4.80 1.78 34.20
CA GLN A 467 -5.37 2.82 35.05
C GLN A 467 -6.55 2.30 35.89
N LEU A 468 -7.37 1.40 35.35
CA LEU A 468 -8.45 0.75 36.10
C LEU A 468 -7.95 -0.36 37.03
N ALA A 469 -7.09 -1.24 36.53
CA ALA A 469 -6.63 -2.42 37.27
C ALA A 469 -5.67 -2.07 38.42
N SER A 470 -5.01 -0.91 38.36
CA SER A 470 -4.17 -0.36 39.42
C SER A 470 -4.93 0.44 40.47
N ASP A 471 -6.22 0.77 40.25
CA ASP A 471 -7.04 1.46 41.25
C ASP A 471 -7.50 0.46 42.34
N PRO A 472 -7.07 0.63 43.61
CA PRO A 472 -7.47 -0.26 44.70
C PRO A 472 -8.98 -0.33 44.92
N GLU A 473 -9.71 0.75 44.63
CA GLU A 473 -11.17 0.80 44.77
C GLU A 473 -11.88 -0.03 43.70
N VAL A 474 -11.26 -0.19 42.52
CA VAL A 474 -11.74 -1.08 41.46
C VAL A 474 -11.34 -2.52 41.79
N ALA A 475 -10.05 -2.76 42.04
CA ALA A 475 -9.50 -4.10 42.26
C ALA A 475 -10.11 -4.82 43.48
N LYS A 476 -10.51 -4.10 44.54
CA LYS A 476 -11.19 -4.73 45.69
C LYS A 476 -12.49 -5.44 45.32
N ASN A 477 -13.10 -5.14 44.19
CA ASN A 477 -14.32 -5.82 43.72
C ASN A 477 -14.03 -6.91 42.66
N MET A 478 -12.76 -7.19 42.40
CA MET A 478 -12.31 -8.09 41.33
C MET A 478 -11.71 -9.39 41.88
N ARG A 479 -11.52 -10.36 40.97
CA ARG A 479 -10.86 -11.65 41.24
C ARG A 479 -9.33 -11.57 41.11
N PHE A 480 -8.78 -10.43 40.68
CA PHE A 480 -7.35 -10.17 40.58
C PHE A 480 -6.90 -9.21 41.70
N SER A 481 -5.61 -9.23 42.04
CA SER A 481 -4.98 -8.26 42.95
C SER A 481 -4.73 -6.92 42.26
N VAL A 482 -4.59 -5.83 43.03
CA VAL A 482 -4.19 -4.52 42.48
C VAL A 482 -2.93 -4.68 41.61
N HIS A 483 -3.02 -4.30 40.34
CA HIS A 483 -1.87 -4.40 39.43
C HIS A 483 -0.84 -3.34 39.80
N LYS A 484 0.38 -3.77 40.14
CA LYS A 484 1.48 -2.90 40.57
C LYS A 484 2.32 -2.39 39.41
N SER A 485 2.22 -3.03 38.25
CA SER A 485 3.00 -2.69 37.07
C SER A 485 2.17 -2.80 35.79
N LEU A 486 2.66 -2.13 34.74
CA LEU A 486 2.11 -2.25 33.40
C LEU A 486 2.23 -3.70 32.88
N GLU A 487 3.27 -4.42 33.29
CA GLU A 487 3.54 -5.80 32.87
C GLU A 487 2.47 -6.78 33.37
N GLU A 488 2.06 -6.66 34.63
CA GLU A 488 0.96 -7.47 35.19
C GLU A 488 -0.35 -7.25 34.40
N THR A 489 -0.58 -6.01 33.96
CA THR A 489 -1.75 -5.69 33.13
C THR A 489 -1.59 -6.22 31.71
N ARG A 490 -0.39 -6.15 31.15
CA ARG A 490 -0.06 -6.68 29.83
C ARG A 490 -0.34 -8.16 29.76
N GLN A 491 0.10 -8.93 30.74
CA GLN A 491 -0.16 -10.37 30.81
C GLN A 491 -1.66 -10.69 30.76
N MET A 492 -2.49 -9.98 31.55
CA MET A 492 -3.95 -10.16 31.52
C MET A 492 -4.56 -9.77 30.15
N VAL A 493 -4.13 -8.66 29.57
CA VAL A 493 -4.61 -8.20 28.26
C VAL A 493 -4.22 -9.17 27.15
N GLU A 494 -2.98 -9.66 27.14
CA GLU A 494 -2.50 -10.64 26.17
C GLU A 494 -3.26 -11.96 26.29
N GLU A 495 -3.61 -12.40 27.50
CA GLU A 495 -4.45 -13.58 27.72
C GLU A 495 -5.88 -13.40 27.17
N TYR A 496 -6.43 -12.19 27.22
CA TYR A 496 -7.70 -11.86 26.61
C TYR A 496 -7.63 -11.82 25.09
N LEU A 497 -6.56 -11.22 24.54
CA LEU A 497 -6.34 -11.12 23.10
C LEU A 497 -6.02 -12.49 22.46
N ALA A 498 -5.29 -13.35 23.17
CA ALA A 498 -5.08 -14.73 22.77
C ALA A 498 -6.41 -15.48 22.65
N GLY A 499 -7.29 -15.31 23.63
CA GLY A 499 -8.63 -15.90 23.55
C GLY A 499 -9.55 -15.24 22.52
N ALA A 500 -9.32 -13.98 22.16
CA ALA A 500 -10.03 -13.35 21.04
C ALA A 500 -9.63 -13.97 19.69
N LYS A 501 -8.37 -14.39 19.53
CA LYS A 501 -7.87 -15.04 18.32
C LYS A 501 -8.49 -16.41 18.06
N ASP A 502 -8.70 -17.20 19.10
CA ASP A 502 -9.29 -18.56 19.01
C ASP A 502 -10.81 -18.58 19.24
N GLY A 503 -11.42 -17.41 19.44
CA GLY A 503 -12.86 -17.26 19.69
C GLY A 503 -13.32 -17.73 21.08
N SER A 504 -12.41 -18.01 22.00
CA SER A 504 -12.74 -18.34 23.42
C SER A 504 -13.12 -17.13 24.23
N LYS A 505 -12.65 -15.94 23.87
CA LYS A 505 -12.90 -14.72 24.63
C LYS A 505 -13.34 -13.58 23.72
N PHE A 506 -14.22 -12.76 24.25
CA PHE A 506 -14.71 -11.54 23.60
C PHE A 506 -14.45 -10.39 24.58
N PRO A 507 -13.22 -9.86 24.61
CA PRO A 507 -12.88 -8.74 25.46
C PRO A 507 -13.27 -7.42 24.81
N PHE A 508 -13.90 -6.55 25.59
CA PHE A 508 -14.39 -5.26 25.17
C PHE A 508 -13.88 -4.14 26.06
N THR A 509 -13.52 -3.02 25.44
CA THR A 509 -13.50 -1.71 26.10
C THR A 509 -14.89 -1.09 26.06
N VAL A 510 -15.27 -0.41 27.14
CA VAL A 510 -16.59 0.23 27.26
C VAL A 510 -16.41 1.73 27.22
N TRP A 511 -17.19 2.39 26.36
CA TRP A 511 -17.13 3.83 26.13
C TRP A 511 -18.51 4.47 26.33
N ALA A 512 -18.59 5.56 27.10
CA ALA A 512 -19.84 6.30 27.25
C ALA A 512 -20.13 7.10 25.97
N LYS A 513 -21.38 7.06 25.50
CA LYS A 513 -21.79 7.75 24.26
C LYS A 513 -21.92 9.27 24.43
N GLU A 514 -22.20 9.73 25.64
CA GLU A 514 -22.42 11.15 25.94
C GLU A 514 -21.18 12.01 25.64
N ASP A 515 -20.01 11.54 26.07
CA ASP A 515 -18.76 12.29 26.04
C ASP A 515 -17.60 11.52 25.40
N GLY A 516 -17.82 10.28 24.97
CA GLY A 516 -16.80 9.42 24.37
C GLY A 516 -15.76 8.91 25.37
N ARG A 517 -15.98 9.02 26.69
CA ARG A 517 -14.97 8.62 27.68
C ARG A 517 -14.89 7.11 27.85
N PHE A 518 -13.69 6.60 28.08
CA PHE A 518 -13.46 5.23 28.51
C PHE A 518 -14.04 5.03 29.93
N VAL A 519 -14.85 3.99 30.12
CA VAL A 519 -15.54 3.74 31.41
C VAL A 519 -15.22 2.40 32.04
N GLY A 520 -14.75 1.41 31.28
CA GLY A 520 -14.53 0.07 31.81
C GLY A 520 -14.08 -0.96 30.79
N VAL A 521 -13.93 -2.19 31.27
CA VAL A 521 -13.66 -3.38 30.48
C VAL A 521 -14.75 -4.41 30.78
N PHE A 522 -15.23 -5.08 29.74
CA PHE A 522 -16.18 -6.19 29.83
C PHE A 522 -15.66 -7.35 29.00
N VAL A 523 -15.63 -8.55 29.54
CA VAL A 523 -15.10 -9.73 28.85
C VAL A 523 -16.09 -10.87 28.97
N ILE A 524 -16.48 -11.45 27.84
CA ILE A 524 -17.19 -12.73 27.78
C ILE A 524 -16.14 -13.81 27.50
N LYS A 525 -16.20 -14.92 28.24
CA LYS A 525 -15.25 -16.03 28.12
C LYS A 525 -16.05 -17.32 27.94
N GLY A 526 -15.92 -17.95 26.80
CA GLY A 526 -16.39 -19.30 26.55
C GLY A 526 -15.46 -20.32 27.19
N ASP A 527 -16.05 -21.38 27.73
CA ASP A 527 -15.29 -22.56 28.15
C ASP A 527 -15.07 -23.45 26.92
N HIS A 528 -13.83 -23.50 26.42
CA HIS A 528 -13.44 -24.35 25.29
C HIS A 528 -13.02 -25.76 25.72
N LEU A 529 -13.10 -26.08 27.01
CA LEU A 529 -12.91 -27.46 27.46
C LEU A 529 -14.05 -28.31 26.89
N GLU A 530 -13.72 -29.44 26.24
CA GLU A 530 -14.67 -30.37 25.59
C GLU A 530 -15.84 -30.80 26.51
N GLU A 531 -15.70 -30.60 27.83
CA GLU A 531 -16.67 -30.99 28.84
C GLU A 531 -17.92 -30.09 28.93
N ARG A 532 -17.90 -28.83 28.43
CA ARG A 532 -19.02 -27.87 28.59
C ARG A 532 -19.26 -26.94 27.39
N PRO A 533 -19.59 -27.48 26.21
CA PRO A 533 -19.82 -26.66 25.02
C PRO A 533 -20.97 -25.66 25.20
N GLY A 534 -20.73 -24.41 24.81
CA GLY A 534 -21.73 -23.33 24.82
C GLY A 534 -21.96 -22.67 26.19
N GLU A 535 -21.17 -23.00 27.22
CA GLU A 535 -21.19 -22.27 28.49
C GLU A 535 -20.24 -21.06 28.44
N TYR A 536 -20.76 -19.90 28.83
CA TYR A 536 -20.01 -18.64 28.86
C TYR A 536 -20.00 -18.05 30.27
N GLU A 537 -18.90 -17.40 30.64
CA GLU A 537 -18.79 -16.54 31.81
C GLU A 537 -18.49 -15.09 31.43
N MET A 538 -18.84 -14.16 32.30
CA MET A 538 -18.54 -12.74 32.12
C MET A 538 -17.69 -12.18 33.25
N THR A 539 -16.84 -11.21 32.92
CA THR A 539 -16.08 -10.40 33.87
C THR A 539 -16.21 -8.93 33.46
N ALA A 540 -16.51 -8.06 34.42
CA ALA A 540 -16.66 -6.64 34.18
C ALA A 540 -15.96 -5.83 35.26
N PHE A 541 -15.24 -4.78 34.87
CA PHE A 541 -14.69 -3.80 35.81
C PHE A 541 -14.76 -2.39 35.24
N PHE A 542 -15.31 -1.48 36.02
CA PHE A 542 -15.55 -0.09 35.65
C PHE A 542 -14.83 0.84 36.59
N GLY A 543 -14.40 1.99 36.07
CA GLY A 543 -13.86 3.06 36.90
C GLY A 543 -14.91 3.57 37.89
N LYS A 544 -14.45 4.00 39.07
CA LYS A 544 -15.30 4.47 40.16
C LYS A 544 -16.32 5.53 39.73
N ASN A 545 -15.92 6.46 38.86
CA ASN A 545 -16.76 7.54 38.35
C ASN A 545 -17.87 7.07 37.39
N SER A 546 -17.88 5.79 37.01
CA SER A 546 -18.86 5.20 36.11
C SER A 546 -19.88 4.33 36.84
N TRP A 547 -19.72 4.12 38.15
CA TRP A 547 -20.65 3.33 38.94
C TRP A 547 -21.99 4.08 39.13
N GLY A 548 -23.09 3.34 39.25
CA GLY A 548 -24.43 3.91 39.47
C GLY A 548 -25.12 4.50 38.22
N HIS A 549 -24.45 4.57 37.08
CA HIS A 549 -25.00 5.13 35.83
C HIS A 549 -25.85 4.12 35.02
N GLY A 550 -26.00 2.88 35.51
CA GLY A 550 -26.79 1.85 34.83
C GLY A 550 -26.07 1.15 33.65
N TYR A 551 -24.83 1.52 33.33
CA TYR A 551 -24.07 0.94 32.21
C TYR A 551 -24.01 -0.59 32.24
N LEU A 552 -23.66 -1.18 33.39
CA LEU A 552 -23.60 -2.65 33.53
C LEU A 552 -24.97 -3.30 33.26
N THR A 553 -26.08 -2.66 33.63
CA THR A 553 -27.42 -3.21 33.36
C THR A 553 -27.70 -3.28 31.86
N GLU A 554 -27.35 -2.25 31.08
CA GLU A 554 -27.50 -2.29 29.62
C GLU A 554 -26.56 -3.29 28.95
N ILE A 555 -25.31 -3.35 29.42
CA ILE A 555 -24.30 -4.26 28.90
C ILE A 555 -24.72 -5.72 29.08
N LEU A 556 -25.30 -6.07 30.23
CA LEU A 556 -25.76 -7.44 30.51
C LEU A 556 -26.84 -7.89 29.53
N GLY A 557 -27.79 -7.02 29.18
CA GLY A 557 -28.82 -7.33 28.19
C GLY A 557 -28.22 -7.56 26.80
N ALA A 558 -27.34 -6.66 26.36
CA ALA A 558 -26.64 -6.79 25.08
C ALA A 558 -25.72 -8.03 25.03
N ALA A 559 -25.06 -8.36 26.14
CA ALA A 559 -24.20 -9.54 26.26
C ALA A 559 -25.01 -10.83 26.21
N ALA A 560 -26.18 -10.89 26.86
CA ALA A 560 -27.08 -12.03 26.76
C ALA A 560 -27.57 -12.23 25.32
N ASP A 561 -28.04 -11.16 24.67
CA ASP A 561 -28.43 -11.20 23.26
C ASP A 561 -27.29 -11.73 22.39
N PHE A 562 -26.07 -11.21 22.57
CA PHE A 562 -24.90 -11.66 21.83
C PHE A 562 -24.60 -13.15 22.03
N VAL A 563 -24.58 -13.63 23.27
CA VAL A 563 -24.26 -15.03 23.61
C VAL A 563 -25.31 -15.99 23.06
N PHE A 564 -26.59 -15.72 23.28
CA PHE A 564 -27.65 -16.66 22.90
C PHE A 564 -27.99 -16.63 21.40
N THR A 565 -27.86 -15.48 20.74
CA THR A 565 -28.25 -15.34 19.32
C THR A 565 -27.10 -15.48 18.34
N GLN A 566 -25.87 -15.08 18.70
CA GLN A 566 -24.73 -15.07 17.78
C GLN A 566 -23.67 -16.13 18.12
N LEU A 567 -23.52 -16.48 19.40
CA LEU A 567 -22.56 -17.50 19.84
C LEU A 567 -23.19 -18.89 20.05
N ASP A 568 -24.51 -19.01 19.87
CA ASP A 568 -25.27 -20.24 20.13
C ASP A 568 -25.01 -20.78 21.55
N GLY A 569 -24.84 -19.88 22.52
CA GLY A 569 -24.61 -20.25 23.92
C GLY A 569 -25.82 -20.92 24.56
N VAL A 570 -25.57 -21.87 25.45
CA VAL A 570 -26.61 -22.55 26.24
C VAL A 570 -26.76 -21.93 27.62
N CYS A 571 -25.71 -21.28 28.13
CA CYS A 571 -25.65 -20.75 29.48
C CYS A 571 -24.68 -19.56 29.55
N LEU A 572 -25.05 -18.53 30.32
CA LEU A 572 -24.22 -17.37 30.62
C LEU A 572 -24.15 -17.13 32.15
N ARG A 573 -22.94 -17.03 32.71
CA ARG A 573 -22.70 -16.87 34.15
C ARG A 573 -21.95 -15.58 34.51
N GLY A 574 -22.43 -14.90 35.55
CA GLY A 574 -21.75 -13.79 36.20
C GLY A 574 -21.20 -14.20 37.56
N TYR A 575 -19.90 -13.95 37.78
CA TYR A 575 -19.23 -14.18 39.06
C TYR A 575 -19.06 -12.86 39.81
N VAL A 576 -19.71 -12.73 40.97
CA VAL A 576 -19.76 -11.47 41.72
C VAL A 576 -19.40 -11.72 43.17
N LEU A 577 -18.47 -10.93 43.70
CA LEU A 577 -18.19 -10.94 45.14
C LEU A 577 -19.41 -10.44 45.92
N GLU A 578 -19.77 -11.11 47.01
CA GLU A 578 -20.94 -10.83 47.85
C GLU A 578 -21.08 -9.35 48.28
N ARG A 579 -19.97 -8.63 48.44
CA ARG A 579 -19.96 -7.20 48.76
C ARG A 579 -20.40 -6.27 47.60
N THR A 580 -20.46 -6.78 46.37
CA THR A 580 -20.67 -5.96 45.16
C THR A 580 -22.15 -5.85 44.82
N ILE A 581 -22.92 -5.17 45.69
CA ILE A 581 -24.39 -5.08 45.61
C ILE A 581 -24.87 -4.49 44.26
N GLY A 582 -24.14 -3.53 43.69
CA GLY A 582 -24.49 -2.93 42.40
C GLY A 582 -24.53 -3.94 41.26
N SER A 583 -23.53 -4.83 41.18
CA SER A 583 -23.45 -5.87 40.14
C SER A 583 -24.52 -6.94 40.34
N GLN A 584 -24.81 -7.32 41.59
CA GLN A 584 -25.90 -8.27 41.91
C GLN A 584 -27.25 -7.73 41.43
N LYS A 585 -27.56 -6.47 41.75
CA LYS A 585 -28.81 -5.83 41.30
C LYS A 585 -28.88 -5.71 39.78
N ALA A 586 -27.76 -5.45 39.10
CA ALA A 586 -27.72 -5.38 37.64
C ALA A 586 -28.00 -6.75 36.99
N LEU A 587 -27.45 -7.83 37.54
CA LEU A 587 -27.73 -9.21 37.11
C LEU A 587 -29.19 -9.58 37.31
N GLN A 588 -29.73 -9.36 38.51
CA GLN A 588 -31.13 -9.66 38.83
C GLN A 588 -32.11 -8.87 37.95
N ARG A 589 -31.83 -7.60 37.66
CA ARG A 589 -32.66 -6.78 36.74
C ARG A 589 -32.68 -7.29 35.32
N ASN A 590 -31.64 -8.00 34.89
CA ASN A 590 -31.58 -8.66 33.59
C ASN A 590 -32.09 -10.10 33.65
N GLY A 591 -32.69 -10.54 34.77
CA GLY A 591 -33.27 -11.87 34.90
C GLY A 591 -32.27 -12.99 35.21
N PHE A 592 -31.03 -12.68 35.56
CA PHE A 592 -30.09 -13.71 36.04
C PHE A 592 -30.52 -14.20 37.43
N VAL A 593 -30.38 -15.52 37.65
CA VAL A 593 -30.78 -16.19 38.89
C VAL A 593 -29.55 -16.66 39.64
N LEU A 594 -29.56 -16.59 40.98
CA LEU A 594 -28.47 -17.11 41.80
C LEU A 594 -28.40 -18.64 41.66
N GLU A 595 -27.30 -19.16 41.14
CA GLU A 595 -27.05 -20.60 40.95
C GLU A 595 -26.40 -21.22 42.19
N ARG A 596 -25.32 -20.59 42.69
CA ARG A 596 -24.56 -21.08 43.85
C ARG A 596 -23.70 -20.00 44.49
N GLU A 597 -23.29 -20.24 45.73
CA GLU A 597 -22.27 -19.47 46.44
C GLU A 597 -21.02 -20.35 46.63
N ILE A 598 -19.84 -19.79 46.37
CA ILE A 598 -18.56 -20.47 46.51
C ILE A 598 -17.75 -19.77 47.61
N PHE A 599 -17.22 -20.57 48.54
CA PHE A 599 -16.22 -20.14 49.51
C PHE A 599 -14.85 -20.67 49.08
N ARG A 600 -13.84 -19.79 48.97
CA ARG A 600 -12.47 -20.17 48.60
C ARG A 600 -11.51 -19.65 49.66
N ASP A 601 -10.57 -20.49 50.09
CA ASP A 601 -9.50 -20.08 50.98
C ASP A 601 -8.70 -18.92 50.37
N GLY A 602 -8.51 -17.85 51.14
CA GLY A 602 -7.85 -16.62 50.70
C GLY A 602 -8.77 -15.56 50.06
N MET A 603 -10.06 -15.83 49.82
CA MET A 603 -11.02 -14.80 49.42
C MET A 603 -11.70 -14.12 50.63
N PRO A 604 -11.79 -12.78 50.66
CA PRO A 604 -12.32 -12.04 51.81
C PRO A 604 -13.84 -12.14 51.99
N CYS A 605 -14.58 -12.70 51.03
CA CYS A 605 -16.03 -12.88 51.08
C CYS A 605 -16.45 -13.99 50.09
N LYS A 606 -17.72 -14.41 50.17
CA LYS A 606 -18.28 -15.41 49.25
C LYS A 606 -18.28 -14.89 47.81
N LEU A 607 -18.13 -15.81 46.86
CA LEU A 607 -18.31 -15.57 45.43
C LEU A 607 -19.67 -16.11 45.00
N GLN A 608 -20.57 -15.22 44.59
CA GLN A 608 -21.88 -15.59 44.05
C GLN A 608 -21.80 -15.84 42.55
N VAL A 609 -22.38 -16.95 42.11
CA VAL A 609 -22.51 -17.31 40.71
C VAL A 609 -23.97 -17.12 40.31
N HIS A 610 -24.22 -16.18 39.41
CA HIS A 610 -25.54 -15.92 38.84
C HIS A 610 -25.58 -16.45 37.42
N LYS A 611 -26.66 -17.11 37.03
CA LYS A 611 -26.79 -17.83 35.76
C LYS A 611 -28.03 -17.37 35.00
N MET A 612 -27.91 -17.36 33.68
CA MET A 612 -29.03 -17.34 32.74
C MET A 612 -28.85 -18.50 31.77
N ASP A 613 -29.88 -19.32 31.61
CA ASP A 613 -29.94 -20.39 30.61
C ASP A 613 -30.73 -19.95 29.39
N ARG A 614 -30.55 -20.64 28.25
CA ARG A 614 -31.27 -20.36 27.01
C ARG A 614 -32.78 -20.30 27.19
N SER A 615 -33.37 -21.23 27.95
CA SER A 615 -34.82 -21.25 28.20
C SER A 615 -35.31 -19.99 28.91
N LEU A 616 -34.57 -19.53 29.92
CA LEU A 616 -34.89 -18.32 30.67
C LEU A 616 -34.73 -17.07 29.79
N TYR A 617 -33.69 -17.04 28.95
CA TYR A 617 -33.51 -15.96 27.98
C TYR A 617 -34.68 -15.87 26.98
N GLU A 618 -35.11 -17.00 26.43
CA GLU A 618 -36.23 -17.08 25.48
C GLU A 618 -37.56 -16.64 26.12
N GLU A 619 -37.82 -17.05 27.37
CA GLU A 619 -39.00 -16.63 28.14
C GLU A 619 -39.04 -15.10 28.33
N LEU A 620 -37.92 -14.51 28.76
CA LEU A 620 -37.80 -13.07 28.99
C LEU A 620 -37.95 -12.26 27.69
N ARG A 621 -37.43 -12.77 26.56
CA ARG A 621 -37.60 -12.14 25.24
C ARG A 621 -39.03 -12.26 24.71
N GLY A 622 -39.68 -13.42 24.88
CA GLY A 622 -41.07 -13.63 24.46
C GLY A 622 -42.04 -12.64 25.11
N HIS A 623 -41.88 -12.39 26.41
CA HIS A 623 -42.65 -11.39 27.15
C HIS A 623 -42.37 -9.94 26.72
N ALA A 624 -41.14 -9.62 26.28
CA ALA A 624 -40.81 -8.28 25.79
C ALA A 624 -41.47 -7.96 24.43
N THR A 625 -41.62 -8.97 23.55
CA THR A 625 -42.33 -8.84 22.28
C THR A 625 -43.85 -8.69 22.44
N GLU A 626 -44.46 -9.30 23.45
CA GLU A 626 -45.89 -9.09 23.75
C GLU A 626 -46.18 -7.73 24.42
N ALA A 627 -45.22 -7.19 25.18
CA ALA A 627 -45.36 -5.89 25.83
C ALA A 627 -45.12 -4.69 24.90
N SER A 628 -44.45 -4.88 23.75
CA SER A 628 -44.18 -3.83 22.76
C SER A 628 -45.21 -3.76 21.63
N GLY A 629 -46.16 -4.70 21.58
CA GLY A 629 -47.30 -4.74 20.66
C GLY A 629 -48.63 -4.23 21.25
N LYS A 630 -48.61 -3.56 22.40
CA LYS A 630 -49.78 -2.93 23.03
C LYS A 630 -49.67 -1.42 23.09
#